data_AF-A0AAU4EGY8-F1
#
_entry.id   AF-A0AAU4EGY8-F1
#
_cell.length_a   1.000
_cell.length_b   1.000
_cell.length_c   1.000
_cell.angle_alpha   90.00
_cell.angle_beta   90.00
_cell.angle_gamma   90.00
#
_symmetry.space_group_name_H-M   'P 1'
#
loop_
_entity.id
_entity.type
_entity.pdbx_description
1 polymer ?
#
loop_
_entity_poly.entity_id
_entity_poly.type
_entity_poly.pdbx_seq_one_letter_code
_entity_poly.pdbx_strand_id
1 'polypeptide(L)'
;MIAAVGFVVVVLGPLSWWLATDNVRNLRGKEQADALNAVRQTVLLSLAGAATLSGAAFTARSFVLARRGQVTERFHKATAQLGAATSEERLGGIYALEQVWRESPRDHSAILELLCSYVRTRSNVRPLPDDSEALPPWQDPAQAVYPPEPAGLAVDVQTVMTVIARRPDRPEPHRAMLIDASLPRVSIRVHEFDHPPRLSWVYFTGADLRMADLRGADLAGAIMNYADLRGAMLGEARLRGAQLHRADLRHALLVNACLIGADLSGAHLGDTEGLTSSQLATALIDSTTILPTLLRKDPWVVTRITDCQSTLTAGEVHICPPPTPEPIPHT
;
A
#
# COMPACT_ATOMS: atom_id res chain seq x y z
N MET A 1 8.65 55.41 18.13
CA MET A 1 7.63 56.11 17.31
C MET A 1 8.21 57.25 16.48
N ILE A 2 8.92 58.22 17.07
CA ILE A 2 9.45 59.41 16.37
C ILE A 2 10.40 59.05 15.21
N ALA A 3 11.26 58.03 15.38
CA ALA A 3 12.17 57.57 14.32
C ALA A 3 11.46 56.96 13.09
N ALA A 4 10.33 56.27 13.30
CA ALA A 4 9.55 55.68 12.20
C ALA A 4 8.79 56.75 11.41
N VAL A 5 8.27 57.77 12.08
CA VAL A 5 7.57 58.91 11.44
C VAL A 5 8.56 59.76 10.63
N GLY A 6 9.77 59.99 11.14
CA GLY A 6 10.82 60.69 10.39
C GLY A 6 11.26 59.96 9.11
N PHE A 7 11.40 58.63 9.16
CA PHE A 7 11.77 57.83 7.99
C PHE A 7 10.71 57.86 6.88
N VAL A 8 9.43 57.78 7.26
CA VAL A 8 8.29 57.86 6.34
C VAL A 8 8.28 59.20 5.59
N VAL A 9 8.51 60.31 6.29
CA VAL A 9 8.54 61.66 5.67
C VAL A 9 9.75 61.86 4.75
N VAL A 10 10.93 61.40 5.16
CA VAL A 10 12.18 61.56 4.40
C VAL A 10 12.22 60.71 3.13
N VAL A 11 11.54 59.56 3.12
CA VAL A 11 11.53 58.65 1.96
C VAL A 11 10.33 58.90 1.03
N LEU A 12 9.13 59.13 1.56
CA LEU A 12 7.94 59.35 0.71
C LEU A 12 7.97 60.70 0.01
N GLY A 13 8.58 61.73 0.60
CA GLY A 13 8.70 63.05 -0.02
C GLY A 13 9.39 62.98 -1.40
N PRO A 14 10.66 62.51 -1.47
CA PRO A 14 11.38 62.35 -2.72
C PRO A 14 10.75 61.33 -3.68
N LEU A 15 10.26 60.20 -3.15
CA LEU A 15 9.68 59.13 -3.96
C LEU A 15 8.38 59.55 -4.65
N SER A 16 7.52 60.29 -3.95
CA SER A 16 6.27 60.82 -4.53
C SER A 16 6.52 61.88 -5.60
N TRP A 17 7.55 62.72 -5.44
CA TRP A 17 7.97 63.66 -6.48
C TRP A 17 8.55 62.96 -7.70
N TRP A 18 9.31 61.88 -7.50
CA TRP A 18 9.88 61.07 -8.57
C TRP A 18 8.82 60.34 -9.39
N LEU A 19 7.80 59.77 -8.73
CA LEU A 19 6.67 59.06 -9.35
C LEU A 19 5.58 59.99 -9.94
N ALA A 20 5.58 61.28 -9.58
CA ALA A 20 4.64 62.24 -10.12
C ALA A 20 4.87 62.46 -11.63
N THR A 21 3.81 62.37 -12.42
CA THR A 21 3.84 62.65 -13.86
C THR A 21 4.05 64.14 -14.14
N ASP A 22 4.50 64.50 -15.35
CA ASP A 22 4.77 65.89 -15.71
C ASP A 22 3.54 66.82 -15.56
N ASN A 23 2.34 66.26 -15.72
CA ASN A 23 1.08 66.96 -15.46
C ASN A 23 0.91 67.39 -14.00
N VAL A 24 1.38 66.59 -13.04
CA VAL A 24 1.32 66.90 -11.60
C VAL A 24 2.41 67.90 -11.21
N ARG A 25 3.59 67.82 -11.84
CA ARG A 25 4.72 68.73 -11.59
C ARG A 25 4.46 70.16 -12.06
N ASN A 26 3.64 70.34 -13.09
CA ASN A 26 3.29 71.64 -13.68
C ASN A 26 2.15 72.38 -12.95
N LEU A 27 1.44 71.73 -12.03
CA LEU A 27 0.44 72.38 -11.16
C LEU A 27 1.13 73.33 -10.17
N ARG A 28 0.43 74.36 -9.69
CA ARG A 28 0.98 75.34 -8.73
C ARG A 28 0.08 75.53 -7.51
N GLY A 29 0.69 75.83 -6.37
CA GLY A 29 -0.04 76.15 -5.13
C GLY A 29 -0.78 74.96 -4.55
N LYS A 30 -2.06 75.14 -4.23
CA LYS A 30 -2.87 74.14 -3.52
C LYS A 30 -3.10 72.86 -4.33
N GLU A 31 -3.38 72.98 -5.63
CA GLU A 31 -3.67 71.82 -6.50
C GLU A 31 -2.47 70.87 -6.63
N GLN A 32 -1.26 71.42 -6.66
CA GLN A 32 -0.02 70.64 -6.67
C GLN A 32 0.18 69.87 -5.36
N ALA A 33 -0.09 70.53 -4.23
CA ALA A 33 -0.01 69.91 -2.92
C ALA A 33 -1.02 68.76 -2.77
N ASP A 34 -2.26 68.96 -3.23
CA ASP A 34 -3.31 67.94 -3.18
C ASP A 34 -2.97 66.73 -4.08
N ALA A 35 -2.49 66.97 -5.30
CA ALA A 35 -2.07 65.91 -6.23
C ALA A 35 -0.86 65.11 -5.70
N LEU A 36 0.15 65.76 -5.14
CA LEU A 36 1.28 65.07 -4.49
C LEU A 36 0.83 64.26 -3.28
N ASN A 37 -0.15 64.74 -2.52
CA ASN A 37 -0.68 64.00 -1.38
C ASN A 37 -1.45 62.75 -1.82
N ALA A 38 -2.20 62.82 -2.94
CA ALA A 38 -2.86 61.65 -3.54
C ALA A 38 -1.85 60.59 -4.03
N VAL A 39 -0.73 61.01 -4.64
CA VAL A 39 0.37 60.10 -5.00
C VAL A 39 0.96 59.44 -3.75
N ARG A 40 1.24 60.22 -2.69
CA ARG A 40 1.73 59.67 -1.41
C ARG A 40 0.77 58.66 -0.81
N GLN A 41 -0.53 58.94 -0.81
CA GLN A 41 -1.55 58.01 -0.31
C GLN A 41 -1.57 56.71 -1.13
N THR A 42 -1.50 56.81 -2.46
CA THR A 42 -1.44 55.63 -3.34
C THR A 42 -0.18 54.79 -3.09
N VAL A 43 0.99 55.42 -2.93
CA VAL A 43 2.25 54.73 -2.60
C VAL A 43 2.19 54.10 -1.21
N LEU A 44 1.63 54.79 -0.22
CA LEU A 44 1.43 54.23 1.11
C LEU A 44 0.51 53.01 1.09
N LEU A 45 -0.59 53.08 0.35
CA LEU A 45 -1.54 51.99 0.19
C LEU A 45 -0.91 50.80 -0.54
N SER A 46 -0.12 51.04 -1.58
CA SER A 46 0.56 49.95 -2.32
C SER A 46 1.65 49.30 -1.47
N LEU A 47 2.43 50.07 -0.72
CA LEU A 47 3.42 49.53 0.23
C LEU A 47 2.75 48.76 1.37
N ALA A 48 1.65 49.28 1.92
CA ALA A 48 0.86 48.57 2.91
C ALA A 48 0.31 47.25 2.35
N GLY A 49 -0.22 47.27 1.12
CA GLY A 49 -0.68 46.07 0.41
C GLY A 49 0.44 45.06 0.15
N ALA A 50 1.62 45.51 -0.26
CA ALA A 50 2.78 44.64 -0.45
C ALA A 50 3.27 44.02 0.87
N ALA A 51 3.27 44.80 1.96
CA ALA A 51 3.65 44.33 3.28
C ALA A 51 2.65 43.30 3.83
N THR A 52 1.34 43.52 3.66
CA THR A 52 0.32 42.55 4.09
C THR A 52 0.40 41.25 3.29
N LEU A 53 0.57 41.32 1.96
CA LEU A 53 0.78 40.13 1.12
C LEU A 53 2.05 39.37 1.51
N SER A 54 3.15 40.09 1.78
CA SER A 54 4.41 39.48 2.23
C SER A 54 4.27 38.82 3.60
N GLY A 55 3.60 39.48 4.54
CA GLY A 55 3.30 38.93 5.87
C GLY A 55 2.40 37.70 5.80
N ALA A 56 1.38 37.71 4.94
CA ALA A 56 0.51 36.56 4.69
C ALA A 56 1.31 35.39 4.09
N ALA A 57 2.18 35.65 3.11
CA ALA A 57 3.04 34.63 2.51
C ALA A 57 4.04 34.04 3.51
N PHE A 58 4.67 34.87 4.35
CA PHE A 58 5.57 34.43 5.41
C PHE A 58 4.84 33.57 6.46
N THR A 59 3.64 33.99 6.87
CA THR A 59 2.81 33.25 7.82
C THR A 59 2.38 31.90 7.25
N ALA A 60 1.94 31.87 5.98
CA ALA A 60 1.60 30.64 5.29
C ALA A 60 2.81 29.67 5.21
N ARG A 61 4.00 30.18 4.87
CA ARG A 61 5.24 29.38 4.86
C ARG A 61 5.59 28.85 6.25
N SER A 62 5.52 29.70 7.27
CA SER A 62 5.82 29.33 8.66
C SER A 62 4.86 28.28 9.19
N PHE A 63 3.57 28.41 8.88
CA PHE A 63 2.56 27.41 9.24
C PHE A 63 2.82 26.05 8.57
N VAL A 64 3.18 26.04 7.28
CA VAL A 64 3.54 24.80 6.56
C VAL A 64 4.80 24.17 7.17
N LEU A 65 5.81 24.96 7.52
CA LEU A 65 7.03 24.48 8.18
C LEU A 65 6.74 23.88 9.56
N ALA A 66 5.94 24.56 10.38
CA ALA A 66 5.55 24.08 11.71
C ALA A 66 4.77 22.75 11.62
N ARG A 67 3.80 22.66 10.69
CA ARG A 67 3.02 21.44 10.48
C ARG A 67 3.91 20.28 10.04
N ARG A 68 4.90 20.52 9.18
CA ARG A 68 5.89 19.49 8.79
C ARG A 68 6.71 19.01 9.98
N GLY A 69 7.21 19.92 10.81
CA GLY A 69 7.97 19.56 12.02
C GLY A 69 7.17 18.66 12.97
N GLN A 70 5.88 18.93 13.17
CA GLN A 70 5.01 18.10 14.02
C GLN A 70 4.80 16.68 13.49
N VAL A 71 4.74 16.50 12.16
CA VAL A 71 4.61 15.18 11.54
C VAL A 71 5.91 14.39 11.72
N THR A 72 7.05 15.02 11.44
CA THR A 72 8.38 14.42 11.63
C THR A 72 8.62 14.00 13.09
N GLU A 73 8.23 14.82 14.06
CA GLU A 73 8.34 14.50 15.48
C GLU A 73 7.48 13.29 15.87
N ARG A 74 6.22 13.26 15.43
CA ARG A 74 5.31 12.12 15.66
C ARG A 74 5.84 10.83 15.02
N PHE A 75 6.40 10.93 13.82
CA PHE A 75 7.05 9.81 13.13
C PHE A 75 8.23 9.28 13.95
N HIS A 76 9.19 10.13 14.34
CA HIS A 76 10.35 9.72 15.14
C HIS A 76 9.97 9.10 16.49
N LYS A 77 8.98 9.66 17.18
CA LYS A 77 8.49 9.10 18.44
C LYS A 77 7.88 7.71 18.24
N ALA A 78 7.10 7.55 17.17
CA ALA A 78 6.46 6.28 16.84
C ALA A 78 7.47 5.20 16.42
N THR A 79 8.53 5.57 15.69
CA THR A 79 9.61 4.63 15.34
C THR A 79 10.39 4.19 16.57
N ALA A 80 10.66 5.08 17.52
CA ALA A 80 11.29 4.72 18.79
C ALA A 80 10.43 3.71 19.59
N GLN A 81 9.10 3.92 19.61
CA GLN A 81 8.15 3.02 20.27
C GLN A 81 8.09 1.63 19.64
N LEU A 82 8.35 1.46 18.35
CA LEU A 82 8.45 0.12 17.74
C LEU A 82 9.59 -0.72 18.34
N GLY A 83 10.66 -0.08 18.81
CA GLY A 83 11.79 -0.75 19.46
C GLY A 83 11.56 -1.06 20.94
N ALA A 84 10.41 -0.71 21.50
CA ALA A 84 10.15 -0.86 22.93
C ALA A 84 10.07 -2.33 23.37
N ALA A 85 10.48 -2.60 24.60
CA ALA A 85 10.43 -3.95 25.18
C ALA A 85 8.99 -4.44 25.41
N THR A 86 8.08 -3.54 25.76
CA THR A 86 6.67 -3.87 26.08
C THR A 86 5.81 -3.88 24.81
N SER A 87 4.87 -4.82 24.74
CA SER A 87 3.92 -4.89 23.61
C SER A 87 3.03 -3.65 23.54
N GLU A 88 2.62 -3.09 24.68
CA GLU A 88 1.75 -1.91 24.74
C GLU A 88 2.38 -0.67 24.07
N GLU A 89 3.66 -0.41 24.33
CA GLU A 89 4.37 0.69 23.69
C GLU A 89 4.54 0.47 22.20
N ARG A 90 4.87 -0.76 21.77
CA ARG A 90 4.96 -1.10 20.35
C ARG A 90 3.64 -0.91 19.63
N LEU A 91 2.53 -1.34 20.23
CA LEU A 91 1.19 -1.11 19.70
C LEU A 91 0.87 0.39 19.58
N GLY A 92 1.21 1.17 20.60
CA GLY A 92 1.11 2.64 20.54
C GLY A 92 1.91 3.24 19.37
N GLY A 93 3.13 2.76 19.15
CA GLY A 93 3.97 3.15 18.02
C GLY A 93 3.36 2.77 16.66
N ILE A 94 2.82 1.56 16.52
CA ILE A 94 2.18 1.08 15.29
C ILE A 94 0.97 1.96 14.93
N TYR A 95 0.09 2.27 15.88
CA TYR A 95 -1.06 3.13 15.64
C TYR A 95 -0.68 4.60 15.40
N ALA A 96 0.37 5.10 16.08
CA ALA A 96 0.90 6.42 15.80
C ALA A 96 1.47 6.51 14.36
N LEU A 97 2.15 5.46 13.88
CA LEU A 97 2.58 5.36 12.48
C LEU A 97 1.39 5.31 11.53
N GLU A 98 0.33 4.56 11.83
CA GLU A 98 -0.90 4.57 11.03
C GLU A 98 -1.49 5.98 10.90
N GLN A 99 -1.50 6.75 12.00
CA GLN A 99 -2.00 8.12 11.98
C GLN A 99 -1.12 9.02 11.10
N VAL A 100 0.21 8.97 11.27
CA VAL A 100 1.15 9.70 10.40
C VAL A 100 0.96 9.29 8.94
N TRP A 101 0.75 8.00 8.70
CA TRP A 101 0.52 7.43 7.37
C TRP A 101 -0.71 8.03 6.71
N ARG A 102 -1.82 8.20 7.44
CA ARG A 102 -3.03 8.87 6.94
C ARG A 102 -2.83 10.36 6.67
N GLU A 103 -2.12 11.06 7.56
CA GLU A 103 -1.94 12.52 7.49
C GLU A 103 -0.89 12.97 6.47
N SER A 104 0.12 12.15 6.18
CA SER A 104 1.25 12.52 5.32
C SER A 104 1.44 11.57 4.13
N PRO A 105 1.00 11.97 2.93
CA PRO A 105 1.27 11.22 1.69
C PRO A 105 2.75 11.08 1.37
N ARG A 106 3.59 12.02 1.83
CA ARG A 106 5.04 12.02 1.57
C ARG A 106 5.76 10.92 2.34
N ASP A 107 5.32 10.66 3.57
CA ASP A 107 5.97 9.68 4.46
C ASP A 107 5.43 8.26 4.27
N HIS A 108 4.45 8.08 3.37
CA HIS A 108 3.81 6.79 3.05
C HIS A 108 4.84 5.69 2.86
N SER A 109 5.73 5.86 1.88
CA SER A 109 6.66 4.81 1.47
C SER A 109 7.56 4.37 2.62
N ALA A 110 8.07 5.34 3.40
CA ALA A 110 8.95 5.07 4.53
C ALA A 110 8.22 4.32 5.65
N ILE A 111 6.97 4.69 5.94
CA ILE A 111 6.16 3.98 6.94
C ILE A 111 5.85 2.55 6.49
N LEU A 112 5.46 2.36 5.22
CA LEU A 112 5.16 1.04 4.68
C LEU A 112 6.38 0.11 4.76
N GLU A 113 7.54 0.60 4.33
CA GLU A 113 8.80 -0.14 4.38
C GLU A 113 9.21 -0.47 5.81
N LEU A 114 9.09 0.49 6.73
CA LEU A 114 9.37 0.29 8.15
C LEU A 114 8.47 -0.78 8.77
N LEU A 115 7.16 -0.72 8.51
CA LEU A 115 6.20 -1.71 8.99
C LEU A 115 6.46 -3.11 8.39
N CYS A 116 6.79 -3.18 7.10
CA CYS A 116 7.17 -4.44 6.45
C CYS A 116 8.47 -5.01 7.04
N SER A 117 9.46 -4.16 7.26
CA SER A 117 10.73 -4.53 7.92
C SER A 117 10.49 -5.03 9.35
N TYR A 118 9.61 -4.36 10.10
CA TYR A 118 9.22 -4.76 11.43
C TYR A 118 8.59 -6.17 11.43
N VAL A 119 7.64 -6.44 10.52
CA VAL A 119 7.03 -7.75 10.36
C VAL A 119 8.09 -8.81 10.06
N ARG A 120 8.95 -8.60 9.06
CA ARG A 120 10.00 -9.56 8.68
C ARG A 120 11.02 -9.81 9.78
N THR A 121 11.33 -8.81 10.61
CA THR A 121 12.28 -8.95 11.73
C THR A 121 11.66 -9.68 12.91
N ARG A 122 10.35 -9.54 13.13
CA ARG A 122 9.62 -10.10 14.28
C ARG A 122 8.97 -11.44 13.99
N SER A 123 8.65 -11.71 12.73
CA SER A 123 8.29 -13.04 12.26
C SER A 123 9.59 -13.82 12.04
N ASN A 124 9.78 -14.94 12.74
CA ASN A 124 10.96 -15.77 12.54
C ASN A 124 10.97 -16.24 11.08
N VAL A 125 11.89 -15.71 10.26
CA VAL A 125 12.09 -16.12 8.87
C VAL A 125 12.39 -17.62 8.87
N ARG A 126 11.54 -18.40 8.22
CA ARG A 126 11.91 -19.78 7.86
C ARG A 126 12.81 -19.68 6.63
N PRO A 127 14.01 -20.30 6.62
CA PRO A 127 14.81 -20.34 5.40
C PRO A 127 14.02 -21.04 4.30
N LEU A 128 13.97 -20.43 3.10
CA LEU A 128 13.62 -21.16 1.88
C LEU A 128 14.55 -22.38 1.77
N PRO A 129 14.04 -23.57 1.38
CA PRO A 129 14.90 -24.65 0.91
C PRO A 129 15.75 -24.11 -0.24
N ASP A 130 17.06 -24.31 -0.18
CA ASP A 130 18.03 -23.77 -1.14
C ASP A 130 17.75 -24.28 -2.56
N ASP A 131 17.92 -23.43 -3.58
CA ASP A 131 17.59 -23.72 -4.98
C ASP A 131 18.43 -24.88 -5.57
N SER A 132 19.49 -25.29 -4.86
CA SER A 132 20.37 -26.43 -5.18
C SER A 132 19.84 -27.78 -4.71
N GLU A 133 18.85 -27.79 -3.80
CA GLU A 133 18.06 -28.97 -3.48
C GLU A 133 16.81 -28.96 -4.37
N ALA A 134 16.80 -29.82 -5.39
CA ALA A 134 15.54 -30.20 -6.01
C ALA A 134 14.56 -30.56 -4.88
N LEU A 135 13.50 -29.78 -4.71
CA LEU A 135 12.42 -30.08 -3.76
C LEU A 135 12.13 -31.58 -3.89
N PRO A 136 12.22 -32.37 -2.81
CA PRO A 136 12.08 -33.81 -2.91
C PRO A 136 10.78 -34.11 -3.67
N PRO A 137 10.79 -35.08 -4.60
CA PRO A 137 9.57 -35.46 -5.32
C PRO A 137 8.49 -35.68 -4.28
N TRP A 138 7.32 -35.05 -4.51
CA TRP A 138 6.24 -34.88 -3.56
C TRP A 138 6.16 -36.04 -2.56
N GLN A 139 6.66 -35.83 -1.35
CA GLN A 139 6.60 -36.84 -0.29
C GLN A 139 5.22 -36.75 0.38
N ASP A 140 4.59 -37.91 0.58
CA ASP A 140 3.30 -38.03 1.26
C ASP A 140 3.34 -37.30 2.63
N PRO A 141 2.56 -36.21 2.81
CA PRO A 141 2.56 -35.42 4.03
C PRO A 141 2.01 -36.17 5.25
N ALA A 142 1.36 -37.33 5.06
CA ALA A 142 1.02 -38.22 6.18
C ALA A 142 2.28 -38.72 6.92
N GLN A 143 3.46 -38.65 6.29
CA GLN A 143 4.74 -39.07 6.84
C GLN A 143 5.71 -37.90 7.10
N ALA A 144 5.34 -36.67 6.72
CA ALA A 144 6.14 -35.48 6.99
C ALA A 144 6.04 -35.10 8.47
N VAL A 145 7.12 -35.27 9.23
CA VAL A 145 7.22 -34.74 10.60
C VAL A 145 7.28 -33.22 10.50
N TYR A 146 6.12 -32.56 10.56
CA TYR A 146 6.07 -31.12 10.69
C TYR A 146 6.68 -30.74 12.05
N PRO A 147 7.63 -29.79 12.11
CA PRO A 147 8.06 -29.24 13.39
C PRO A 147 6.83 -28.72 14.15
N PRO A 148 6.84 -28.75 15.50
CA PRO A 148 5.70 -28.32 16.31
C PRO A 148 5.21 -26.95 15.83
N GLU A 149 3.87 -26.81 15.74
CA GLU A 149 3.25 -25.57 15.25
C GLU A 149 3.91 -24.35 15.89
N PRO A 150 4.33 -23.35 15.09
CA PRO A 150 4.99 -22.18 15.65
C PRO A 150 4.09 -21.52 16.70
N ALA A 151 4.71 -20.99 17.75
CA ALA A 151 4.04 -20.15 18.74
C ALA A 151 3.20 -19.10 17.99
N GLY A 152 1.95 -18.89 18.43
CA GLY A 152 0.97 -18.06 17.72
C GLY A 152 1.51 -16.69 17.31
N LEU A 153 0.92 -16.11 16.26
CA LEU A 153 1.33 -14.83 15.70
C LEU A 153 1.44 -13.76 16.79
N ALA A 154 2.58 -13.09 16.86
CA ALA A 154 2.77 -12.03 17.82
C ALA A 154 1.75 -10.91 17.60
N VAL A 155 1.16 -10.40 18.70
CA VAL A 155 0.07 -9.41 18.65
C VAL A 155 0.48 -8.16 17.86
N ASP A 156 1.72 -7.72 18.01
CA ASP A 156 2.28 -6.59 17.27
C ASP A 156 2.37 -6.87 15.76
N VAL A 157 2.78 -8.06 15.33
CA VAL A 157 2.79 -8.46 13.92
C VAL A 157 1.37 -8.47 13.34
N GLN A 158 0.40 -9.04 14.07
CA GLN A 158 -1.01 -9.00 13.68
C GLN A 158 -1.51 -7.56 13.52
N THR A 159 -1.20 -6.67 14.47
CA THR A 159 -1.59 -5.26 14.39
C THR A 159 -0.96 -4.56 13.19
N VAL A 160 0.32 -4.81 12.89
CA VAL A 160 0.96 -4.25 11.70
C VAL A 160 0.26 -4.72 10.42
N MET A 161 -0.09 -6.00 10.32
CA MET A 161 -0.83 -6.53 9.18
C MET A 161 -2.20 -5.86 9.03
N THR A 162 -2.93 -5.66 10.14
CA THR A 162 -4.20 -4.92 10.14
C THR A 162 -4.04 -3.46 9.70
N VAL A 163 -2.93 -2.80 10.08
CA VAL A 163 -2.63 -1.42 9.64
C VAL A 163 -2.28 -1.37 8.15
N ILE A 164 -1.44 -2.30 7.65
CA ILE A 164 -1.12 -2.42 6.23
C ILE A 164 -2.39 -2.70 5.40
N ALA A 165 -3.31 -3.51 5.93
CA ALA A 165 -4.58 -3.83 5.27
C ALA A 165 -5.59 -2.65 5.26
N ARG A 166 -5.46 -1.68 6.18
CA ARG A 166 -6.26 -0.43 6.21
C ARG A 166 -5.60 0.73 5.45
N ARG A 167 -4.54 0.48 4.68
CA ARG A 167 -3.77 1.56 4.06
C ARG A 167 -4.61 2.44 3.12
N PRO A 168 -4.37 3.77 3.07
CA PRO A 168 -5.13 4.70 2.25
C PRO A 168 -5.03 4.41 0.74
N ASP A 169 -6.09 4.68 -0.01
CA ASP A 169 -6.09 4.50 -1.46
C ASP A 169 -5.39 5.65 -2.19
N ARG A 170 -4.12 5.42 -2.54
CA ARG A 170 -3.26 6.36 -3.26
C ARG A 170 -2.11 5.62 -3.94
N PRO A 171 -1.45 6.24 -4.93
CA PRO A 171 -0.30 5.64 -5.60
C PRO A 171 0.81 5.28 -4.59
N GLU A 172 1.27 4.03 -4.69
CA GLU A 172 2.35 3.48 -3.89
C GLU A 172 3.59 3.34 -4.79
N PRO A 173 4.61 4.20 -4.65
CA PRO A 173 5.83 4.07 -5.45
C PRO A 173 6.60 2.79 -5.12
N HIS A 174 6.42 2.27 -3.90
CA HIS A 174 6.99 1.01 -3.43
C HIS A 174 5.87 0.13 -2.89
N ARG A 175 5.87 -1.13 -3.29
CA ARG A 175 4.91 -2.14 -2.85
C ARG A 175 5.33 -2.69 -1.47
N ALA A 176 4.36 -3.16 -0.69
CA ALA A 176 4.64 -3.83 0.57
C ALA A 176 5.45 -5.12 0.36
N MET A 177 6.57 -5.25 1.08
CA MET A 177 7.53 -6.35 0.95
C MET A 177 7.51 -7.25 2.18
N LEU A 178 6.81 -8.37 2.08
CA LEU A 178 6.66 -9.39 3.11
C LEU A 178 7.16 -10.77 2.61
N ILE A 179 8.20 -10.74 1.78
CA ILE A 179 8.90 -11.93 1.29
C ILE A 179 9.45 -12.70 2.50
N ASP A 180 9.22 -14.02 2.50
CA ASP A 180 9.61 -14.98 3.53
C ASP A 180 9.12 -14.66 4.95
N ALA A 181 8.15 -13.75 5.07
CA ALA A 181 7.56 -13.40 6.35
C ALA A 181 6.79 -14.60 6.93
N SER A 182 6.97 -14.85 8.23
CA SER A 182 6.17 -15.86 8.94
C SER A 182 4.91 -15.25 9.54
N LEU A 183 3.78 -15.50 8.88
CA LEU A 183 2.46 -14.95 9.20
C LEU A 183 1.42 -16.08 9.44
N PRO A 184 1.75 -17.16 10.16
CA PRO A 184 0.79 -18.23 10.40
C PRO A 184 -0.39 -17.68 11.21
N ARG A 185 -1.61 -18.05 10.81
CA ARG A 185 -2.86 -17.65 11.47
C ARG A 185 -3.10 -16.14 11.49
N VAL A 186 -2.44 -15.37 10.61
CA VAL A 186 -2.77 -13.94 10.46
C VAL A 186 -4.24 -13.80 10.09
N SER A 187 -4.94 -12.93 10.80
CA SER A 187 -6.39 -12.72 10.64
C SER A 187 -6.64 -11.33 10.07
N ILE A 188 -7.10 -11.27 8.82
CA ILE A 188 -7.47 -10.05 8.10
C ILE A 188 -8.86 -10.30 7.51
N ARG A 189 -9.88 -10.17 8.35
CA ARG A 189 -11.26 -10.57 8.03
C ARG A 189 -12.04 -9.38 7.55
N VAL A 190 -12.74 -9.49 6.42
CA VAL A 190 -13.48 -8.36 5.83
C VAL A 190 -14.43 -7.64 6.79
N HIS A 191 -15.05 -8.33 7.74
CA HIS A 191 -15.98 -7.73 8.71
C HIS A 191 -15.31 -6.87 9.81
N GLU A 192 -13.98 -6.89 9.90
CA GLU A 192 -13.22 -6.03 10.81
C GLU A 192 -12.84 -4.68 10.16
N PHE A 193 -13.21 -4.48 8.89
CA PHE A 193 -12.80 -3.34 8.08
C PHE A 193 -14.02 -2.65 7.45
N ASP A 194 -13.99 -1.31 7.39
CA ASP A 194 -15.05 -0.51 6.73
C ASP A 194 -15.06 -0.69 5.19
N HIS A 195 -13.95 -1.19 4.63
CA HIS A 195 -13.74 -1.46 3.22
C HIS A 195 -12.97 -2.78 3.08
N PRO A 196 -13.03 -3.48 1.92
CA PRO A 196 -12.27 -4.71 1.72
C PRO A 196 -10.80 -4.54 2.12
N PRO A 197 -10.25 -5.42 2.98
CA PRO A 197 -8.90 -5.26 3.48
C PRO A 197 -7.92 -5.35 2.32
N ARG A 198 -7.07 -4.34 2.19
CA ARG A 198 -6.24 -4.16 1.02
C ARG A 198 -4.95 -4.93 1.22
N LEU A 199 -4.72 -5.96 0.43
CA LEU A 199 -3.47 -6.71 0.32
C LEU A 199 -3.05 -6.84 -1.16
N SER A 200 -3.63 -6.01 -2.03
CA SER A 200 -3.30 -5.98 -3.45
C SER A 200 -1.85 -5.56 -3.66
N TRP A 201 -1.20 -6.21 -4.63
CA TRP A 201 0.20 -5.99 -5.01
C TRP A 201 1.26 -6.22 -3.92
N VAL A 202 0.90 -6.81 -2.79
CA VAL A 202 1.85 -7.15 -1.72
C VAL A 202 2.73 -8.33 -2.16
N TYR A 203 4.02 -8.28 -1.84
CA TYR A 203 4.94 -9.39 -2.05
C TYR A 203 4.95 -10.30 -0.82
N PHE A 204 4.44 -11.51 -0.99
CA PHE A 204 4.41 -12.61 -0.05
C PHE A 204 5.16 -13.83 -0.60
N THR A 205 6.12 -13.64 -1.50
CA THR A 205 6.92 -14.75 -2.04
C THR A 205 7.55 -15.53 -0.89
N GLY A 206 7.38 -16.86 -0.87
CA GLY A 206 7.90 -17.73 0.19
C GLY A 206 7.29 -17.51 1.58
N ALA A 207 6.30 -16.63 1.75
CA ALA A 207 5.71 -16.33 3.05
C ALA A 207 4.95 -17.54 3.62
N ASP A 208 5.01 -17.70 4.95
CA ASP A 208 4.18 -18.65 5.68
C ASP A 208 2.86 -17.99 6.05
N LEU A 209 1.79 -18.33 5.33
CA LEU A 209 0.42 -17.87 5.52
C LEU A 209 -0.49 -19.04 5.93
N ARG A 210 0.06 -20.07 6.57
CA ARG A 210 -0.71 -21.24 7.02
C ARG A 210 -1.83 -20.81 7.93
N MET A 211 -3.02 -21.36 7.72
CA MET A 211 -4.22 -21.08 8.51
C MET A 211 -4.57 -19.58 8.57
N ALA A 212 -4.06 -18.75 7.66
CA ALA A 212 -4.39 -17.33 7.61
C ALA A 212 -5.88 -17.15 7.28
N ASP A 213 -6.54 -16.23 7.96
CA ASP A 213 -7.91 -15.85 7.64
C ASP A 213 -7.90 -14.60 6.77
N LEU A 214 -8.07 -14.78 5.47
CA LEU A 214 -8.03 -13.73 4.45
C LEU A 214 -9.39 -13.60 3.73
N ARG A 215 -10.48 -13.99 4.41
CA ARG A 215 -11.82 -13.98 3.82
C ARG A 215 -12.23 -12.57 3.39
N GLY A 216 -12.63 -12.46 2.13
CA GLY A 216 -13.02 -11.19 1.50
C GLY A 216 -11.87 -10.19 1.29
N ALA A 217 -10.62 -10.58 1.54
CA ALA A 217 -9.48 -9.69 1.34
C ALA A 217 -9.24 -9.39 -0.14
N ASP A 218 -8.80 -8.17 -0.42
CA ASP A 218 -8.33 -7.77 -1.75
C ASP A 218 -6.86 -8.18 -1.89
N LEU A 219 -6.59 -9.28 -2.60
CA LEU A 219 -5.26 -9.79 -2.92
C LEU A 219 -4.92 -9.58 -4.41
N ALA A 220 -5.59 -8.64 -5.09
CA ALA A 220 -5.41 -8.45 -6.52
C ALA A 220 -3.94 -8.12 -6.85
N GLY A 221 -3.34 -8.87 -7.77
CA GLY A 221 -1.93 -8.70 -8.16
C GLY A 221 -0.91 -8.99 -7.06
N ALA A 222 -1.31 -9.56 -5.92
CA ALA A 222 -0.38 -9.98 -4.88
C ALA A 222 0.54 -11.09 -5.41
N ILE A 223 1.80 -11.09 -4.97
CA ILE A 223 2.81 -12.06 -5.40
C ILE A 223 3.06 -13.03 -4.26
N MET A 224 2.47 -14.21 -4.35
CA MET A 224 2.50 -15.29 -3.35
C MET A 224 3.18 -16.55 -3.92
N ASN A 225 4.09 -16.39 -4.89
CA ASN A 225 4.87 -17.51 -5.43
C ASN A 225 5.59 -18.25 -4.30
N TYR A 226 5.55 -19.57 -4.31
CA TYR A 226 6.14 -20.43 -3.26
C TYR A 226 5.59 -20.22 -1.83
N ALA A 227 4.52 -19.44 -1.65
CA ALA A 227 3.95 -19.23 -0.32
C ALA A 227 3.28 -20.50 0.23
N ASP A 228 3.32 -20.67 1.54
CA ASP A 228 2.63 -21.74 2.26
C ASP A 228 1.27 -21.22 2.76
N LEU A 229 0.20 -21.54 2.05
CA LEU A 229 -1.18 -21.13 2.31
C LEU A 229 -2.02 -22.30 2.86
N ARG A 230 -1.38 -23.33 3.42
CA ARG A 230 -2.11 -24.52 3.87
C ARG A 230 -3.13 -24.18 4.93
N GLY A 231 -4.37 -24.62 4.73
CA GLY A 231 -5.49 -24.32 5.62
C GLY A 231 -5.94 -22.85 5.63
N ALA A 232 -5.42 -21.99 4.75
CA ALA A 232 -5.83 -20.59 4.69
C ALA A 232 -7.32 -20.46 4.29
N MET A 233 -8.01 -19.52 4.93
CA MET A 233 -9.39 -19.18 4.60
C MET A 233 -9.41 -18.04 3.57
N LEU A 234 -9.61 -18.39 2.31
CA LEU A 234 -9.62 -17.46 1.16
C LEU A 234 -11.04 -17.27 0.58
N GLY A 235 -12.07 -17.64 1.35
CA GLY A 235 -13.46 -17.48 0.92
C GLY A 235 -13.76 -16.02 0.53
N GLU A 236 -14.38 -15.83 -0.64
CA GLU A 236 -14.68 -14.51 -1.22
C GLU A 236 -13.45 -13.60 -1.46
N ALA A 237 -12.22 -14.11 -1.29
CA ALA A 237 -11.02 -13.33 -1.53
C ALA A 237 -10.90 -12.93 -3.01
N ARG A 238 -10.39 -11.73 -3.26
CA ARG A 238 -10.18 -11.21 -4.62
C ARG A 238 -8.74 -11.43 -5.03
N LEU A 239 -8.49 -12.46 -5.82
CA LEU A 239 -7.15 -12.89 -6.26
C LEU A 239 -6.89 -12.52 -7.72
N ARG A 240 -7.58 -11.50 -8.25
CA ARG A 240 -7.45 -11.11 -9.66
C ARG A 240 -5.99 -10.82 -10.01
N GLY A 241 -5.41 -11.53 -10.96
CA GLY A 241 -4.01 -11.36 -11.37
C GLY A 241 -2.98 -11.71 -10.31
N ALA A 242 -3.37 -12.36 -9.20
CA ALA A 242 -2.43 -12.78 -8.17
C ALA A 242 -1.49 -13.87 -8.70
N GLN A 243 -0.23 -13.85 -8.28
CA GLN A 243 0.75 -14.86 -8.66
C GLN A 243 0.88 -15.88 -7.51
N LEU A 244 0.52 -17.12 -7.77
CA LEU A 244 0.53 -18.25 -6.83
C LEU A 244 1.37 -19.40 -7.39
N HIS A 245 2.37 -19.08 -8.23
CA HIS A 245 3.22 -20.08 -8.86
C HIS A 245 3.87 -20.96 -7.78
N ARG A 246 3.66 -22.27 -7.85
CA ARG A 246 4.16 -23.26 -6.88
C ARG A 246 3.79 -22.98 -5.42
N ALA A 247 2.72 -22.22 -5.15
CA ALA A 247 2.19 -22.04 -3.81
C ALA A 247 1.52 -23.32 -3.30
N ASP A 248 1.56 -23.56 -1.99
CA ASP A 248 0.90 -24.70 -1.34
C ASP A 248 -0.43 -24.27 -0.72
N LEU A 249 -1.55 -24.65 -1.33
CA LEU A 249 -2.90 -24.32 -0.89
C LEU A 249 -3.64 -25.54 -0.31
N ARG A 250 -2.98 -26.63 0.07
CA ARG A 250 -3.68 -27.80 0.63
C ARG A 250 -4.56 -27.41 1.82
N HIS A 251 -5.77 -27.95 1.87
CA HIS A 251 -6.77 -27.63 2.89
C HIS A 251 -7.24 -26.17 2.93
N ALA A 252 -6.83 -25.32 1.96
CA ALA A 252 -7.34 -23.96 1.88
C ALA A 252 -8.82 -23.95 1.43
N LEU A 253 -9.57 -22.98 1.94
CA LEU A 253 -10.98 -22.76 1.59
C LEU A 253 -11.09 -21.66 0.54
N LEU A 254 -11.48 -22.02 -0.69
CA LEU A 254 -11.56 -21.12 -1.86
C LEU A 254 -13.00 -20.81 -2.29
N VAL A 255 -13.98 -21.07 -1.42
CA VAL A 255 -15.41 -20.84 -1.69
C VAL A 255 -15.63 -19.40 -2.19
N ASN A 256 -16.17 -19.25 -3.40
CA ASN A 256 -16.44 -17.95 -4.03
C ASN A 256 -15.21 -17.03 -4.21
N ALA A 257 -13.99 -17.55 -4.12
CA ALA A 257 -12.78 -16.76 -4.39
C ALA A 257 -12.71 -16.37 -5.88
N CYS A 258 -12.33 -15.14 -6.18
CA CYS A 258 -12.19 -14.62 -7.55
C CYS A 258 -10.77 -14.86 -8.06
N LEU A 259 -10.58 -15.84 -8.96
CA LEU A 259 -9.28 -16.26 -9.51
C LEU A 259 -8.99 -15.70 -10.92
N ILE A 260 -9.66 -14.63 -11.33
CA ILE A 260 -9.54 -14.08 -12.69
C ILE A 260 -8.10 -13.65 -12.98
N GLY A 261 -7.44 -14.30 -13.94
CA GLY A 261 -6.05 -14.06 -14.30
C GLY A 261 -5.04 -14.47 -13.22
N ALA A 262 -5.47 -15.17 -12.16
CA ALA A 262 -4.55 -15.68 -11.15
C ALA A 262 -3.66 -16.78 -11.75
N ASP A 263 -2.37 -16.74 -11.48
CA ASP A 263 -1.42 -17.77 -11.92
C ASP A 263 -1.26 -18.85 -10.86
N LEU A 264 -1.84 -20.02 -11.12
CA LEU A 264 -1.79 -21.21 -10.26
C LEU A 264 -0.88 -22.30 -10.85
N SER A 265 -0.01 -21.95 -11.80
CA SER A 265 0.90 -22.91 -12.44
C SER A 265 1.80 -23.56 -11.39
N GLY A 266 1.82 -24.90 -11.34
CA GLY A 266 2.56 -25.66 -10.33
C GLY A 266 2.04 -25.56 -8.89
N ALA A 267 0.95 -24.85 -8.63
CA ALA A 267 0.37 -24.75 -7.28
C ALA A 267 -0.20 -26.09 -6.80
N HIS A 268 -0.16 -26.32 -5.50
CA HIS A 268 -0.77 -27.49 -4.88
C HIS A 268 -2.18 -27.17 -4.37
N LEU A 269 -3.20 -27.65 -5.08
CA LEU A 269 -4.63 -27.48 -4.77
C LEU A 269 -5.33 -28.81 -4.41
N GLY A 270 -4.62 -29.93 -4.36
CA GLY A 270 -5.17 -31.30 -4.26
C GLY A 270 -6.21 -31.52 -3.17
N ASP A 271 -6.03 -30.86 -2.02
CA ASP A 271 -6.91 -30.97 -0.85
C ASP A 271 -7.67 -29.66 -0.56
N THR A 272 -7.84 -28.79 -1.56
CA THR A 272 -8.63 -27.56 -1.39
C THR A 272 -10.12 -27.85 -1.35
N GLU A 273 -10.85 -27.02 -0.61
CA GLU A 273 -12.31 -27.04 -0.59
C GLU A 273 -12.88 -25.80 -1.28
N GLY A 274 -14.03 -25.97 -1.94
CA GLY A 274 -14.75 -24.86 -2.58
C GLY A 274 -14.17 -24.41 -3.93
N LEU A 275 -13.11 -25.04 -4.44
CA LEU A 275 -12.60 -24.81 -5.78
C LEU A 275 -13.53 -25.45 -6.83
N THR A 276 -13.83 -24.71 -7.90
CA THR A 276 -14.76 -25.12 -8.96
C THR A 276 -14.14 -25.01 -10.36
N SER A 277 -14.66 -25.75 -11.34
CA SER A 277 -14.25 -25.61 -12.76
C SER A 277 -14.45 -24.19 -13.29
N SER A 278 -15.50 -23.48 -12.82
CA SER A 278 -15.76 -22.07 -13.17
C SER A 278 -14.65 -21.13 -12.70
N GLN A 279 -14.17 -21.30 -11.46
CA GLN A 279 -13.02 -20.52 -10.97
C GLN A 279 -11.76 -20.80 -11.81
N LEU A 280 -11.51 -22.06 -12.18
CA LEU A 280 -10.40 -22.46 -13.03
C LEU A 280 -10.50 -21.96 -14.49
N ALA A 281 -11.71 -21.70 -14.99
CA ALA A 281 -11.92 -21.10 -16.32
C ALA A 281 -11.30 -19.72 -16.42
N THR A 282 -11.21 -19.03 -15.29
CA THR A 282 -10.65 -17.69 -15.26
C THR A 282 -9.20 -17.63 -14.80
N ALA A 283 -8.63 -18.74 -14.32
CA ALA A 283 -7.26 -18.82 -13.82
C ALA A 283 -6.30 -19.43 -14.85
N LEU A 284 -5.00 -19.18 -14.68
CA LEU A 284 -3.94 -19.87 -15.42
C LEU A 284 -3.51 -21.12 -14.61
N ILE A 285 -3.52 -22.27 -15.26
CA ILE A 285 -3.13 -23.57 -14.71
C ILE A 285 -2.29 -24.32 -15.73
N ASP A 286 -1.44 -25.23 -15.30
CA ASP A 286 -0.62 -26.06 -16.18
C ASP A 286 -0.65 -27.53 -15.76
N SER A 287 0.10 -28.37 -16.48
CA SER A 287 0.20 -29.81 -16.18
C SER A 287 0.91 -30.10 -14.86
N THR A 288 1.54 -29.10 -14.23
CA THR A 288 2.22 -29.24 -12.93
C THR A 288 1.33 -28.80 -11.77
N THR A 289 0.23 -28.08 -12.04
CA THR A 289 -0.80 -27.75 -11.05
C THR A 289 -1.47 -29.03 -10.52
N ILE A 290 -1.42 -29.24 -9.20
CA ILE A 290 -2.00 -30.42 -8.55
C ILE A 290 -3.43 -30.09 -8.14
N LEU A 291 -4.43 -30.61 -8.84
CA LEU A 291 -5.85 -30.31 -8.61
C LEU A 291 -6.56 -31.37 -7.75
N PRO A 292 -7.68 -31.00 -7.09
CA PRO A 292 -8.58 -31.97 -6.45
C PRO A 292 -8.99 -33.10 -7.38
N THR A 293 -9.14 -34.31 -6.84
CA THR A 293 -9.36 -35.53 -7.63
C THR A 293 -10.54 -35.43 -8.60
N LEU A 294 -11.62 -34.75 -8.22
CA LEU A 294 -12.80 -34.53 -9.07
C LEU A 294 -12.49 -33.62 -10.26
N LEU A 295 -11.86 -32.47 -10.02
CA LEU A 295 -11.49 -31.50 -11.06
C LEU A 295 -10.42 -32.05 -11.99
N ARG A 296 -9.46 -32.81 -11.47
CA ARG A 296 -8.40 -33.44 -12.29
C ARG A 296 -8.97 -34.41 -13.32
N LYS A 297 -10.10 -35.06 -13.03
CA LYS A 297 -10.76 -36.01 -13.93
C LYS A 297 -11.77 -35.35 -14.87
N ASP A 298 -12.11 -34.08 -14.66
CA ASP A 298 -13.05 -33.34 -15.48
C ASP A 298 -12.45 -33.10 -16.88
N PRO A 299 -13.04 -33.63 -17.98
CA PRO A 299 -12.53 -33.45 -19.33
C PRO A 299 -12.38 -31.98 -19.74
N TRP A 300 -13.24 -31.11 -19.23
CA TRP A 300 -13.18 -29.68 -19.49
C TRP A 300 -11.91 -29.08 -18.86
N VAL A 301 -11.57 -29.47 -17.63
CA VAL A 301 -10.36 -28.99 -16.92
C VAL A 301 -9.10 -29.50 -17.62
N VAL A 302 -9.09 -30.72 -18.16
CA VAL A 302 -7.97 -31.26 -18.93
C VAL A 302 -7.73 -30.44 -20.21
N THR A 303 -8.79 -30.08 -20.92
CA THR A 303 -8.71 -29.18 -22.10
C THR A 303 -8.16 -27.82 -21.68
N ARG A 304 -8.66 -27.28 -20.56
CA ARG A 304 -8.24 -25.98 -20.01
C ARG A 304 -6.74 -25.92 -19.71
N ILE A 305 -6.15 -26.99 -19.16
CA ILE A 305 -4.70 -27.08 -18.94
C ILE A 305 -3.94 -26.98 -20.27
N THR A 306 -4.41 -27.72 -21.29
CA THR A 306 -3.78 -27.74 -22.62
C THR A 306 -3.82 -26.35 -23.28
N ASP A 307 -4.96 -25.66 -23.19
CA ASP A 307 -5.13 -24.30 -23.71
C ASP A 307 -4.15 -23.33 -23.06
N CYS A 308 -4.09 -23.28 -21.72
CA CYS A 308 -3.16 -22.45 -20.97
C CYS A 308 -1.69 -22.69 -21.39
N GLN A 309 -1.29 -23.95 -21.53
CA GLN A 309 0.09 -24.30 -21.89
C GLN A 309 0.44 -23.87 -23.31
N SER A 310 -0.47 -24.07 -24.27
CA SER A 310 -0.25 -23.66 -25.66
C SER A 310 0.02 -22.17 -25.76
N THR A 311 -0.73 -21.35 -25.02
CA THR A 311 -0.55 -19.89 -24.96
C THR A 311 0.77 -19.49 -24.33
N LEU A 312 1.18 -20.14 -23.23
CA LEU A 312 2.48 -19.89 -22.59
C LEU A 312 3.64 -20.20 -23.54
N THR A 313 3.59 -21.32 -24.27
CA THR A 313 4.62 -21.69 -25.24
C THR A 313 4.70 -20.75 -26.45
N ALA A 314 3.61 -20.07 -26.79
CA ALA A 314 3.57 -19.07 -27.86
C ALA A 314 4.21 -17.73 -27.45
N GLY A 315 4.69 -17.59 -26.21
CA GLY A 315 5.34 -16.37 -25.72
C GLY A 315 4.38 -15.22 -25.42
N GLU A 316 3.07 -15.50 -25.36
CA GLU A 316 2.07 -14.48 -25.05
C GLU A 316 1.95 -14.31 -23.53
N VAL A 317 2.53 -13.22 -23.00
CA VAL A 317 2.37 -12.84 -21.59
C VAL A 317 1.00 -12.19 -21.41
N HIS A 318 -0.05 -13.00 -21.21
CA HIS A 318 -1.39 -12.47 -20.98
C HIS A 318 -1.70 -12.27 -19.49
N ILE A 319 -2.26 -11.11 -19.18
CA ILE A 319 -2.90 -10.81 -17.88
C ILE A 319 -4.25 -11.56 -17.76
N CYS A 320 -4.77 -12.05 -18.89
CA CYS A 320 -6.03 -12.77 -18.97
C CYS A 320 -5.81 -14.24 -19.36
N PRO A 321 -6.64 -15.16 -18.85
CA PRO A 321 -6.69 -16.54 -19.32
C PRO A 321 -6.97 -16.62 -20.83
N PRO A 322 -6.38 -17.58 -21.57
CA PRO A 322 -6.77 -17.80 -22.96
C PRO A 322 -8.24 -18.23 -23.06
N PRO A 323 -8.90 -18.02 -24.21
CA PRO A 323 -10.29 -18.38 -24.39
C PRO A 323 -10.46 -19.91 -24.40
N THR A 324 -11.08 -20.44 -23.36
CA THR A 324 -11.62 -21.82 -23.32
C THR A 324 -13.15 -21.70 -23.22
N PRO A 325 -13.94 -22.55 -23.90
CA PRO A 325 -15.39 -22.58 -23.73
C PRO A 325 -15.79 -22.64 -22.25
N GLU A 326 -16.93 -22.08 -21.86
CA GLU A 326 -17.33 -22.11 -20.45
C GLU A 326 -17.52 -23.54 -19.93
N PRO A 327 -17.16 -23.82 -18.66
CA PRO A 327 -17.39 -25.13 -18.08
C PRO A 327 -18.88 -25.41 -18.06
N ILE A 328 -19.25 -26.61 -18.52
CA ILE A 328 -20.64 -27.06 -18.45
C ILE A 328 -20.99 -27.17 -16.96
N PRO A 329 -22.07 -26.50 -16.49
CA PRO A 329 -22.48 -26.65 -15.10
C PRO A 329 -22.85 -28.10 -14.84
N HIS A 330 -22.09 -28.77 -13.97
CA HIS A 330 -22.50 -30.06 -13.43
C HIS A 330 -23.74 -29.81 -12.58
N THR A 331 -24.86 -30.45 -12.96
CA THR A 331 -26.17 -30.37 -12.29
C THR A 331 -26.22 -31.25 -11.05
#